data_AF-A0A0F8U5Q4-F1
#
_entry.id   AF-A0A0F8U5Q4-F1
#
_cell.length_a   1.000
_cell.length_b   1.000
_cell.length_c   1.000
_cell.angle_alpha   90.00
_cell.angle_beta   90.00
_cell.angle_gamma   90.00
#
_symmetry.space_group_name_H-M   'P 1'
#
loop_
_entity.id
_entity.type
_entity.pdbx_description
1 polymer ?
#
loop_
_entity_poly.entity_id
_entity_poly.type
_entity_poly.pdbx_seq_one_letter_code
_entity_poly.pdbx_strand_id
1 'polypeptide(L)'
;MPCPPQACEGCTCKASSSRGGDIEDFEKELLALRKRTIELERALASAKNSPVAPRSGRKLRSANWFNCETNPAMTALYIERYLNYGVTREELMAGKPIIGIAQTGSDIAPCNRYHLELIKRVREQPKANSMYRPESFVFGLG
;
A
#
# COMPACT_ATOMS: atom_id res chain seq x y z
N MET A 1 17.74 -13.96 61.20
CA MET A 1 16.77 -12.84 61.11
C MET A 1 16.34 -12.70 59.65
N PRO A 2 15.14 -13.12 59.25
CA PRO A 2 14.66 -12.90 57.89
C PRO A 2 14.10 -11.46 57.76
N CYS A 3 14.54 -10.73 56.73
CA CYS A 3 13.94 -9.44 56.37
C CYS A 3 12.51 -9.63 55.86
N PRO A 4 11.59 -8.69 56.14
CA PRO A 4 10.26 -8.71 55.55
C PRO A 4 10.33 -8.33 54.05
N PRO A 5 9.44 -8.88 53.21
CA PRO A 5 9.36 -8.52 51.80
C PRO A 5 8.82 -7.09 51.67
N GLN A 6 9.60 -6.18 51.10
CA GLN A 6 9.14 -4.83 50.78
C GLN A 6 8.24 -4.87 49.54
N ALA A 7 7.11 -4.16 49.62
CA ALA A 7 6.20 -3.96 48.50
C ALA A 7 6.87 -3.11 47.42
N CYS A 8 6.68 -3.52 46.15
CA CYS A 8 7.08 -2.75 44.97
C CYS A 8 6.26 -1.47 44.90
N GLU A 9 6.83 -0.35 45.33
CA GLU A 9 6.22 0.97 45.11
C GLU A 9 6.48 1.43 43.67
N GLY A 10 5.41 1.66 42.92
CA GLY A 10 5.45 2.28 41.58
C GLY A 10 4.84 1.48 40.44
N CYS A 11 4.30 0.28 40.68
CA CYS A 11 3.69 -0.52 39.62
C CYS A 11 2.16 -0.44 39.66
N THR A 12 1.51 -0.06 38.55
CA THR A 12 0.04 -0.12 38.36
C THR A 12 -0.45 -1.55 38.06
N CYS A 13 0.25 -2.57 38.54
CA CYS A 13 -0.30 -3.91 38.53
C CYS A 13 -1.34 -3.99 39.65
N LYS A 14 -2.63 -3.95 39.29
CA LYS A 14 -3.70 -4.35 40.22
C LYS A 14 -3.30 -5.73 40.76
N ALA A 15 -3.13 -5.82 42.07
CA ALA A 15 -3.08 -7.09 42.78
C ALA A 15 -4.38 -7.83 42.44
N SER A 16 -4.35 -8.64 41.40
CA SER A 16 -5.43 -9.58 41.14
C SER A 16 -5.20 -10.70 42.14
N SER A 17 -5.95 -10.60 43.24
CA SER A 17 -6.34 -11.79 43.99
C SER A 17 -6.66 -12.87 42.97
N SER A 18 -6.10 -14.06 43.18
CA SER A 18 -6.35 -15.24 42.36
C SER A 18 -7.85 -15.45 42.20
N ARG A 19 -8.44 -14.92 41.13
CA ARG A 19 -9.74 -15.39 40.65
C ARG A 19 -9.37 -16.49 39.70
N GLY A 20 -9.26 -17.71 40.23
CA GLY A 20 -9.43 -18.88 39.39
C GLY A 20 -10.81 -18.73 38.78
N GLY A 21 -10.88 -18.25 37.54
CA GLY A 21 -12.12 -18.23 36.79
C GLY A 21 -12.61 -19.66 36.70
N ASP A 22 -13.91 -19.87 36.85
CA ASP A 22 -14.50 -21.17 36.61
C ASP A 22 -14.16 -21.60 35.18
N ILE A 23 -13.89 -22.88 34.96
CA ILE A 23 -13.43 -23.41 33.66
C ILE A 23 -14.40 -22.99 32.54
N GLU A 24 -15.69 -22.94 32.84
CA GLU A 24 -16.75 -22.50 31.94
C GLU A 24 -16.61 -21.03 31.49
N ASP A 25 -16.06 -20.16 32.33
CA ASP A 25 -15.85 -18.75 31.98
C ASP A 25 -14.67 -18.59 31.02
N PHE A 26 -13.60 -19.36 31.20
CA PHE A 26 -12.50 -19.40 30.23
C PHE A 26 -12.92 -19.99 28.89
N GLU A 27 -13.78 -21.02 28.90
CA GLU A 27 -14.33 -21.59 27.67
C GLU A 27 -15.22 -20.58 26.93
N LYS A 28 -16.05 -19.81 27.65
CA LYS A 28 -16.85 -18.73 27.06
C LYS A 28 -15.97 -17.63 26.46
N GLU A 29 -14.91 -17.23 27.15
CA GLU A 29 -13.94 -16.25 26.64
C GLU A 29 -13.22 -16.75 25.38
N LEU A 30 -12.76 -18.00 25.38
CA LEU A 30 -12.14 -18.63 24.21
C LEU A 30 -13.10 -18.72 23.03
N LEU A 31 -14.37 -19.06 23.27
CA LEU A 31 -15.40 -19.06 22.23
C LEU A 31 -15.69 -17.65 21.71
N ALA A 32 -15.72 -16.64 22.58
CA ALA A 32 -15.91 -15.24 22.17
C ALA A 32 -14.74 -14.74 21.32
N LEU A 33 -13.50 -15.07 21.68
CA LEU A 33 -12.31 -14.71 20.92
C LEU A 33 -12.29 -15.40 19.55
N ARG A 34 -12.62 -16.70 19.48
CA ARG A 34 -12.74 -17.43 18.21
C ARG A 34 -13.83 -16.87 17.29
N LYS A 35 -14.96 -16.44 17.85
CA LYS A 35 -16.02 -15.76 17.08
C LYS A 35 -15.52 -14.44 16.50
N ARG A 36 -14.83 -13.63 17.31
CA ARG A 36 -14.22 -12.37 16.85
C ARG A 36 -13.18 -12.59 15.75
N THR A 37 -12.34 -13.61 15.84
CA THR A 37 -11.37 -13.91 14.77
C THR A 37 -12.06 -14.28 13.47
N ILE A 38 -13.14 -15.08 13.51
CA ILE A 38 -13.93 -15.42 12.31
C ILE A 38 -14.59 -14.18 11.70
N GLU A 39 -15.13 -13.28 12.52
CA GLU A 39 -15.71 -12.01 12.06
C GLU A 39 -14.66 -11.12 11.40
N LEU A 40 -13.47 -11.00 12.01
CA LEU A 40 -12.36 -10.24 11.47
C LEU A 40 -11.83 -10.84 10.16
N GLU A 41 -11.72 -12.16 10.06
CA GLU A 41 -11.32 -12.85 8.83
C GLU A 41 -12.34 -12.63 7.71
N ARG A 42 -13.65 -12.68 8.02
CA ARG A 42 -14.72 -12.33 7.06
C ARG A 42 -14.64 -10.87 6.64
N ALA A 43 -14.40 -9.96 7.58
CA ALA A 43 -14.24 -8.54 7.29
C ALA A 43 -12.99 -8.27 6.43
N LEU A 44 -11.88 -8.95 6.70
CA LEU A 44 -10.66 -8.88 5.90
C LEU A 44 -10.85 -9.47 4.50
N ALA A 45 -11.58 -10.57 4.36
CA ALA A 45 -11.94 -11.14 3.06
C ALA A 45 -12.81 -10.15 2.25
N SER A 46 -13.76 -9.48 2.91
CA SER A 46 -14.55 -8.41 2.29
C SER A 46 -13.70 -7.19 1.93
N ALA A 47 -12.74 -6.81 2.79
CA ALA A 47 -11.88 -5.64 2.56
C ALA A 47 -10.84 -5.87 1.45
N LYS A 48 -10.31 -7.10 1.32
CA LYS A 48 -9.37 -7.48 0.25
C LYS A 48 -10.02 -7.44 -1.14
N ASN A 49 -11.33 -7.63 -1.22
CA ASN A 49 -12.12 -7.52 -2.45
C ASN A 49 -12.74 -6.14 -2.66
N SER A 50 -12.63 -5.26 -1.66
CA SER A 50 -13.06 -3.87 -1.82
C SER A 50 -12.01 -3.16 -2.68
N PRO A 51 -12.36 -2.63 -3.87
CA PRO A 51 -11.42 -1.76 -4.58
C PRO A 51 -11.05 -0.65 -3.59
N VAL A 52 -9.76 -0.39 -3.39
CA VAL A 52 -9.35 0.79 -2.63
C VAL A 52 -9.98 1.97 -3.36
N ALA A 53 -11.08 2.49 -2.79
CA ALA A 53 -11.78 3.60 -3.38
C ALA A 53 -10.73 4.69 -3.59
N PRO A 54 -10.60 5.25 -4.80
CA PRO A 54 -9.70 6.38 -5.00
C PRO A 54 -10.07 7.39 -3.92
N ARG A 55 -9.13 7.79 -3.06
CA ARG A 55 -9.40 8.77 -2.00
C ARG A 55 -10.14 9.92 -2.67
N SER A 56 -11.42 10.08 -2.33
CA SER A 56 -12.32 10.93 -3.09
C SER A 56 -11.77 12.35 -3.12
N GLY A 57 -11.61 12.90 -4.32
CA GLY A 57 -11.63 14.35 -4.54
C GLY A 57 -10.35 15.06 -4.97
N ARG A 58 -9.16 14.44 -5.00
CA ARG A 58 -7.94 15.14 -5.48
C ARG A 58 -7.61 14.81 -6.93
N LYS A 59 -7.75 15.81 -7.82
CA LYS A 59 -7.27 15.75 -9.20
C LYS A 59 -5.78 15.40 -9.20
N LEU A 60 -5.42 14.35 -9.94
CA LEU A 60 -4.02 13.93 -10.06
C LEU A 60 -3.21 15.01 -10.76
N ARG A 61 -1.96 15.21 -10.33
CA ARG A 61 -1.04 16.15 -10.99
C ARG A 61 -0.83 15.82 -12.47
N SER A 62 -0.92 14.55 -12.85
CA SER A 62 -0.82 14.08 -14.24
C SER A 62 -1.96 14.58 -15.13
N ALA A 63 -3.14 14.86 -14.56
CA ALA A 63 -4.28 15.37 -15.32
C ALA A 63 -4.02 16.79 -15.88
N ASN A 64 -3.16 17.58 -15.25
CA ASN A 64 -2.81 18.92 -15.78
C ASN A 64 -1.98 18.86 -17.07
N TRP A 65 -1.36 17.71 -17.36
CA TRP A 65 -0.57 17.50 -18.57
C TRP A 65 -1.39 16.79 -19.65
N PHE A 66 -2.08 15.71 -19.28
CA PHE A 66 -2.76 14.81 -20.23
C PHE A 66 -4.27 15.03 -20.36
N ASN A 67 -4.88 15.84 -19.49
CA ASN A 67 -6.33 16.09 -19.48
C ASN A 67 -6.64 17.53 -19.02
N CYS A 68 -5.99 18.52 -19.65
CA CYS A 68 -6.17 19.93 -19.35
C CYS A 68 -7.13 20.58 -20.36
N GLU A 69 -8.34 20.92 -19.89
CA GLU A 69 -9.37 21.57 -20.73
C GLU A 69 -9.01 23.01 -21.11
N THR A 70 -8.21 23.70 -20.28
CA THR A 70 -7.85 25.11 -20.49
C THR A 70 -6.89 25.32 -21.66
N ASN A 71 -6.08 24.30 -22.02
CA ASN A 71 -5.16 24.37 -23.14
C ASN A 71 -5.03 23.01 -23.86
N PRO A 72 -5.96 22.71 -24.78
CA PRO A 72 -5.98 21.42 -25.47
C PRO A 72 -4.79 21.23 -26.42
N ALA A 73 -4.23 22.31 -26.96
CA ALA A 73 -3.06 22.26 -27.84
C ALA A 73 -1.83 21.72 -27.09
N MET A 74 -1.59 22.21 -25.86
CA MET A 74 -0.48 21.70 -25.03
C MET A 74 -0.68 20.24 -24.64
N THR A 75 -1.90 19.84 -24.29
CA THR A 75 -2.21 18.43 -24.01
C THR A 75 -1.96 17.53 -25.22
N ALA A 76 -2.32 17.96 -26.43
CA ALA A 76 -2.05 17.20 -27.65
C ALA A 76 -0.55 16.97 -27.86
N LEU A 77 0.30 17.99 -27.68
CA LEU A 77 1.76 17.87 -27.79
C LEU A 77 2.35 16.88 -26.77
N TYR A 78 1.87 16.91 -25.52
CA TYR A 78 2.33 15.95 -24.51
C TYR A 78 1.92 14.53 -24.86
N ILE A 79 0.65 14.32 -25.27
CA ILE A 79 0.16 13.00 -25.65
C ILE A 79 0.96 12.44 -26.82
N GLU A 80 1.14 13.21 -27.90
CA GLU A 80 1.85 12.80 -29.11
C GLU A 80 3.25 12.23 -28.80
N ARG A 81 4.00 12.89 -27.91
CA ARG A 81 5.33 12.41 -27.51
C ARG A 81 5.27 11.03 -26.86
N TYR A 82 4.28 10.77 -26.01
CA TYR A 82 4.15 9.48 -25.32
C TYR A 82 3.59 8.37 -26.22
N LEU A 83 2.78 8.72 -27.24
CA LEU A 83 2.31 7.76 -28.24
C LEU A 83 3.50 7.10 -28.99
N ASN A 84 4.58 7.86 -29.24
CA ASN A 84 5.79 7.34 -29.86
C ASN A 84 6.51 6.27 -29.03
N TYR A 85 6.25 6.19 -27.71
CA TYR A 85 6.82 5.19 -26.80
C TYR A 85 5.86 4.03 -26.51
N GLY A 86 4.85 3.81 -27.37
CA GLY A 86 3.92 2.69 -27.27
C GLY A 86 2.84 2.83 -26.20
N VAL A 87 2.64 4.04 -25.67
CA VAL A 87 1.53 4.35 -24.74
C VAL A 87 0.28 4.70 -25.54
N THR A 88 -0.90 4.23 -25.12
CA THR A 88 -2.16 4.56 -25.81
C THR A 88 -2.82 5.82 -25.26
N ARG A 89 -3.65 6.49 -26.08
CA ARG A 89 -4.38 7.69 -25.65
C ARG A 89 -5.35 7.36 -24.52
N GLU A 90 -6.02 6.22 -24.63
CA GLU A 90 -6.98 5.71 -23.67
C GLU A 90 -6.33 5.54 -22.29
N GLU A 91 -5.08 5.08 -22.23
CA GLU A 91 -4.35 4.90 -20.99
C GLU A 91 -3.96 6.21 -20.31
N LEU A 92 -3.53 7.22 -21.08
CA LEU A 92 -3.18 8.54 -20.56
C LEU A 92 -4.40 9.33 -20.10
N MET A 93 -5.52 9.21 -20.82
CA MET A 93 -6.75 9.94 -20.53
C MET A 93 -7.68 9.20 -19.55
N ALA A 94 -7.42 7.93 -19.21
CA ALA A 94 -8.23 7.13 -18.28
C ALA A 94 -8.28 7.66 -16.83
N GLY A 95 -7.59 8.76 -16.50
CA GLY A 95 -7.58 9.33 -15.15
C GLY A 95 -6.90 8.42 -14.11
N LYS A 96 -6.17 7.40 -14.56
CA LYS A 96 -5.42 6.48 -13.71
C LYS A 96 -4.16 7.18 -13.17
N PRO A 97 -3.70 6.84 -11.96
CA PRO A 97 -2.42 7.32 -11.47
C PRO A 97 -1.28 6.80 -12.37
N ILE A 98 -0.50 7.74 -12.90
CA ILE A 98 0.71 7.49 -13.69
C ILE A 98 1.90 7.46 -12.76
N ILE A 99 2.70 6.39 -12.85
CA ILE A 99 3.74 6.06 -11.88
C ILE A 99 5.09 6.05 -12.58
N GLY A 100 5.90 7.06 -12.29
CA GLY A 100 7.30 7.08 -12.68
C GLY A 100 8.10 6.13 -11.80
N ILE A 101 8.92 5.28 -12.40
CA ILE A 101 9.90 4.45 -11.70
C ILE A 101 11.27 5.08 -11.95
N ALA A 102 11.80 5.76 -10.95
CA ALA A 102 13.18 6.21 -10.99
C ALA A 102 14.10 5.02 -10.68
N GLN A 103 14.87 4.61 -11.66
CA GLN A 103 15.84 3.53 -11.52
C GLN A 103 17.25 4.08 -11.46
N THR A 104 18.03 3.66 -10.47
CA THR A 104 19.45 3.98 -10.30
C THR A 104 20.40 2.85 -10.70
N GLY A 105 19.88 1.76 -11.26
CA GLY A 105 20.66 0.57 -11.59
C GLY A 105 21.36 0.71 -12.94
N SER A 106 22.66 0.53 -12.93
CA SER A 106 23.51 0.61 -14.10
C SER A 106 24.70 -0.31 -13.89
N ASP A 107 25.38 -0.69 -14.97
CA ASP A 107 26.57 -1.54 -14.86
C ASP A 107 27.74 -0.82 -14.16
N ILE A 108 27.72 0.52 -14.13
CA ILE A 108 28.69 1.33 -13.39
C ILE A 108 28.37 1.46 -11.90
N ALA A 109 27.12 1.23 -11.49
CA ALA A 109 26.68 1.27 -10.09
C ALA A 109 26.39 -0.16 -9.59
N PRO A 110 27.42 -0.96 -9.21
CA PRO A 110 27.29 -2.39 -8.93
C PRO A 110 26.28 -2.68 -7.80
N CYS A 111 26.20 -1.83 -6.78
CA CYS A 111 25.24 -1.95 -5.68
C CYS A 111 23.78 -1.84 -6.16
N ASN A 112 23.55 -1.02 -7.19
CA ASN A 112 22.23 -0.69 -7.70
C ASN A 112 21.83 -1.54 -8.91
N ARG A 113 22.76 -2.34 -9.47
CA ARG A 113 22.53 -3.18 -10.65
C ARG A 113 21.29 -4.06 -10.51
N TYR A 114 21.02 -4.55 -9.30
CA TYR A 114 19.85 -5.37 -8.99
C TYR A 114 18.50 -4.64 -9.22
N HIS A 115 18.48 -3.30 -9.26
CA HIS A 115 17.26 -2.55 -9.63
C HIS A 115 16.78 -2.86 -11.05
N LEU A 116 17.65 -3.31 -11.97
CA LEU A 116 17.24 -3.74 -13.31
C LEU A 116 16.27 -4.92 -13.26
N GLU A 117 16.49 -5.86 -12.33
CA GLU A 117 15.61 -7.02 -12.15
C GLU A 117 14.37 -6.68 -11.33
N LEU A 118 14.53 -5.88 -10.28
CA LEU A 118 13.42 -5.46 -9.42
C LEU A 118 12.34 -4.71 -10.21
N ILE A 119 12.72 -3.91 -11.20
CA ILE A 119 11.75 -3.14 -12.00
C ILE A 119 10.77 -4.00 -12.75
N LYS A 120 11.23 -5.13 -13.30
CA LYS A 120 10.35 -6.08 -14.00
C LYS A 120 9.25 -6.56 -13.05
N ARG A 121 9.64 -6.98 -11.85
CA ARG A 121 8.71 -7.43 -10.80
C ARG A 121 7.77 -6.32 -10.35
N VAL A 122 8.31 -5.12 -10.15
CA VAL A 122 7.54 -3.93 -9.75
C VAL A 122 6.51 -3.57 -10.83
N ARG A 123 6.77 -3.83 -12.11
CA ARG A 123 5.81 -3.61 -13.21
C ARG A 123 4.78 -4.72 -13.36
N GLU A 124 5.19 -5.96 -13.15
CA GLU A 124 4.32 -7.14 -13.24
C GLU A 124 3.41 -7.34 -12.01
N GLN A 125 3.70 -6.64 -10.90
CA GLN A 125 2.84 -6.67 -9.72
C GLN A 125 1.36 -6.51 -10.11
N PRO A 126 0.46 -7.32 -9.50
CA PRO A 126 -0.97 -7.25 -9.79
C PRO A 126 -1.43 -5.80 -9.76
N LYS A 127 -2.29 -5.41 -10.73
CA LYS A 127 -2.94 -4.09 -10.78
C LYS A 127 -3.96 -3.94 -9.64
N ALA A 128 -3.54 -4.19 -8.40
CA ALA A 128 -4.25 -3.79 -7.22
C ALA A 128 -4.44 -2.27 -7.36
N ASN A 129 -5.70 -1.85 -7.59
CA ASN A 129 -6.15 -0.47 -7.76
C ASN A 129 -6.08 0.16 -9.16
N SER A 130 -6.14 -0.60 -10.27
CA SER A 130 -6.31 -0.01 -11.63
C SER A 130 -5.19 1.01 -11.99
N MET A 131 -3.97 0.75 -11.51
CA MET A 131 -2.81 1.64 -11.66
C MET A 131 -2.07 1.35 -12.98
N TYR A 132 -1.58 2.40 -13.65
CA TYR A 132 -0.85 2.29 -14.93
C TYR A 132 0.66 2.43 -14.71
N ARG A 133 1.45 1.45 -15.18
CA ARG A 133 2.92 1.38 -14.98
C ARG A 133 3.66 1.00 -16.27
N PRO A 134 3.65 1.89 -17.28
CA PRO A 134 4.27 1.67 -18.59
C PRO A 134 5.80 1.66 -18.52
N GLU A 135 6.41 1.03 -19.52
CA GLU A 135 7.86 1.00 -19.72
C GLU A 135 8.44 2.40 -19.95
N SER A 136 7.70 3.23 -20.67
CA SER A 136 8.03 4.62 -21.04
C SER A 136 8.16 5.57 -19.84
N PHE A 137 7.81 5.12 -18.63
CA PHE A 137 7.93 5.89 -17.39
C PHE A 137 8.96 5.30 -16.43
N VAL A 138 9.81 4.39 -16.91
CA VAL A 138 11.05 4.00 -16.23
C VAL A 138 12.15 4.96 -16.64
N PHE A 139 12.67 5.73 -15.70
CA PHE A 139 13.72 6.72 -15.95
C PHE A 139 15.03 6.24 -15.33
N GLY A 140 16.05 6.03 -16.15
CA GLY A 140 17.40 5.78 -15.69
C GLY A 140 18.02 7.05 -15.13
N LEU A 141 18.44 7.01 -13.86
CA LEU A 141 19.29 8.02 -13.24
C LEU A 141 20.73 7.58 -13.49
N GLY A 142 21.22 7.90 -14.69
CA GLY A 142 22.62 7.74 -15.10
C GLY A 142 23.42 9.01 -14.85
#